data_AF-F0ZAQ2-F1
#
_entry.id   AF-F0ZAQ2-F1
#
_cell.length_a   1.000
_cell.length_b   1.000
_cell.length_c   1.000
_cell.angle_alpha   90.00
_cell.angle_beta   90.00
_cell.angle_gamma   90.00
#
_symmetry.space_group_name_H-M   'P 1'
#
loop_
_entity.id
_entity.type
_entity.pdbx_description
1 polymer ?
#
loop_
_entity_poly.entity_id
_entity_poly.type
_entity_poly.pdbx_seq_one_letter_code
_entity_poly.pdbx_strand_id
1 'polypeptide(L)'
;MEPKVLLRRFVSIAGLLISSLYAAIFLMIPVIIIEPFFKKLAFTLHYKIASIWFRLVLFVFEVVNNIEIRFYGDDIPEGESMIMMMNHPSEVDWLFSFSVAYRKKALSKIKVILKNEVRLVPGVGWGCDNLDYIYLSRDWNFDEKHMEYKLNKYIENDFKPWLVIFPEGTDIDEEKLKKSHAFAEKNGYPKFNNVLLPRHKGLHACVEPLRNTIDSVYDVTIGYESKPTILSCVSGSNPKVVNMHFKRYSLNEVPSNEDDLQKWLFKIYAEKDKMLQDLKENGQYSMPYTKTKFEPSFLLTALAWFYYLIIPATHLLIRSNFVKLYFVASIIYYILNSKVEILRKLRGLQNSVYIPKPKQH
;
A
#
# COMPACT_ATOMS: atom_id res chain seq x y z
N MET A 1 -21.72 -12.63 16.80
CA MET A 1 -20.92 -11.46 17.25
C MET A 1 -21.85 -10.52 17.97
N GLU A 2 -21.53 -10.10 19.20
CA GLU A 2 -22.42 -9.21 19.96
C GLU A 2 -22.65 -7.87 19.21
N PRO A 3 -23.89 -7.34 19.16
CA PRO A 3 -24.21 -6.09 18.47
C PRO A 3 -23.32 -4.89 18.87
N LYS A 4 -22.91 -4.84 20.14
CA LYS A 4 -22.01 -3.80 20.68
C LYS A 4 -20.61 -3.83 20.06
N VAL A 5 -20.09 -5.03 19.78
CA VAL A 5 -18.78 -5.22 19.14
C VAL A 5 -18.83 -4.78 17.69
N LEU A 6 -19.91 -5.13 16.98
CA LEU A 6 -20.11 -4.71 15.58
C LEU A 6 -20.25 -3.19 15.47
N LEU A 7 -21.02 -2.56 16.36
CA LEU A 7 -21.18 -1.10 16.39
C LEU A 7 -19.85 -0.39 16.64
N ARG A 8 -19.08 -0.81 17.66
CA ARG A 8 -17.75 -0.25 17.96
C ARG A 8 -16.82 -0.33 16.75
N ARG A 9 -16.86 -1.45 16.04
CA ARG A 9 -16.03 -1.69 14.86
C ARG A 9 -16.45 -0.81 13.69
N PHE A 10 -17.74 -0.68 13.40
CA PHE A 10 -18.25 0.24 12.37
C PHE A 10 -17.87 1.70 12.66
N VAL A 11 -18.06 2.15 13.90
CA VAL A 11 -17.67 3.50 14.34
C VAL A 11 -16.18 3.75 14.15
N SER A 12 -15.34 2.73 14.37
CA SER A 12 -13.88 2.85 14.20
C SER A 12 -13.49 3.11 12.73
N ILE A 13 -14.10 2.43 11.75
CA ILE A 13 -13.84 2.68 10.32
C ILE A 13 -14.37 4.05 9.90
N ALA A 14 -15.60 4.37 10.29
CA ALA A 14 -16.20 5.64 9.94
C ALA A 14 -15.30 6.76 10.48
N GLY A 15 -14.79 6.59 11.70
CA GLY A 15 -13.74 7.42 12.27
C GLY A 15 -12.45 7.45 11.43
N LEU A 16 -11.94 6.32 10.94
CA LEU A 16 -10.75 6.27 10.08
C LEU A 16 -10.95 6.97 8.71
N LEU A 17 -12.11 6.80 8.07
CA LEU A 17 -12.43 7.41 6.78
C LEU A 17 -12.71 8.92 6.92
N ILE A 18 -13.46 9.32 7.95
CA ILE A 18 -13.69 10.74 8.26
C ILE A 18 -12.35 11.39 8.62
N SER A 19 -11.51 10.72 9.41
CA SER A 19 -10.22 11.26 9.81
C SER A 19 -9.22 11.34 8.67
N SER A 20 -9.23 10.41 7.70
CA SER A 20 -8.41 10.53 6.49
C SER A 20 -8.88 11.68 5.61
N LEU A 21 -10.19 11.86 5.46
CA LEU A 21 -10.78 13.00 4.75
C LEU A 21 -10.40 14.32 5.40
N TYR A 22 -10.52 14.41 6.72
CA TYR A 22 -10.17 15.61 7.47
C TYR A 22 -8.67 15.89 7.44
N ALA A 23 -7.82 14.86 7.50
CA ALA A 23 -6.38 15.04 7.33
C ALA A 23 -6.04 15.56 5.94
N ALA A 24 -6.66 15.03 4.89
CA ALA A 24 -6.46 15.51 3.53
C ALA A 24 -6.89 16.98 3.38
N ILE A 25 -8.04 17.37 3.95
CA ILE A 25 -8.59 18.73 3.79
C ILE A 25 -7.95 19.74 4.74
N PHE A 26 -7.88 19.46 6.04
CA PHE A 26 -7.46 20.45 7.04
C PHE A 26 -5.96 20.44 7.32
N LEU A 27 -5.25 19.34 7.04
CA LEU A 27 -3.80 19.26 7.27
C LEU A 27 -3.01 19.30 5.96
N MET A 28 -3.42 18.56 4.92
CA MET A 28 -2.63 18.46 3.69
C MET A 28 -2.86 19.63 2.72
N ILE A 29 -4.07 20.19 2.58
CA ILE A 29 -4.28 21.36 1.69
C ILE A 29 -3.41 22.57 2.10
N PRO A 30 -3.28 22.94 3.39
CA PRO A 30 -2.35 23.99 3.79
C PRO A 30 -0.89 23.69 3.39
N VAL A 31 -0.48 22.42 3.45
CA VAL A 31 0.85 21.98 3.03
C VAL A 31 1.04 22.15 1.51
N ILE A 32 0.00 21.86 0.72
CA ILE A 32 0.00 22.08 -0.74
C ILE A 32 0.17 23.55 -1.09
N ILE A 33 -0.46 24.46 -0.33
CA ILE A 33 -0.38 25.91 -0.58
C ILE A 33 1.07 26.43 -0.41
N ILE A 34 1.82 25.87 0.55
CA ILE A 34 3.21 26.27 0.80
C ILE A 34 4.24 25.50 -0.04
N GLU A 35 3.84 24.39 -0.67
CA GLU A 35 4.69 23.48 -1.44
C GLU A 35 5.54 24.19 -2.52
N PRO A 36 5.00 25.16 -3.31
CA PRO A 36 5.79 25.87 -4.33
C PRO A 36 6.98 26.65 -3.78
N PHE A 37 6.88 27.11 -2.53
CA PHE A 37 7.91 27.93 -1.87
C PHE A 37 8.84 27.10 -1.00
N PHE A 38 8.34 26.01 -0.40
CA PHE A 38 9.06 25.21 0.60
C PHE A 38 8.95 23.70 0.35
N LYS A 39 9.38 23.23 -0.83
CA LYS A 39 9.25 21.81 -1.26
C LYS A 39 9.71 20.79 -0.22
N LYS A 40 10.92 20.93 0.34
CA LYS A 40 11.47 19.98 1.35
C LYS A 40 10.64 19.94 2.63
N LEU A 41 10.16 21.11 3.08
CA LEU A 41 9.28 21.20 4.24
C LEU A 41 7.92 20.56 3.95
N ALA A 42 7.31 20.88 2.80
CA ALA A 42 6.02 20.33 2.41
C ALA A 42 6.06 18.79 2.29
N PHE A 43 7.11 18.26 1.65
CA PHE A 43 7.40 16.83 1.61
C PHE A 43 7.43 16.25 3.02
N THR A 44 8.27 16.80 3.91
CA THR A 44 8.40 16.35 5.31
C THR A 44 7.06 16.36 6.06
N LEU A 45 6.26 17.42 5.88
CA LEU A 45 4.96 17.55 6.54
C LEU A 45 3.95 16.52 6.04
N HIS A 46 3.85 16.29 4.73
CA HIS A 46 2.97 15.26 4.18
C HIS A 46 3.27 13.88 4.77
N TYR A 47 4.55 13.48 4.84
CA TYR A 47 4.93 12.20 5.43
C TYR A 47 4.66 12.10 6.93
N LYS A 48 4.87 13.18 7.68
CA LYS A 48 4.54 13.19 9.12
C LYS A 48 3.04 13.03 9.34
N ILE A 49 2.21 13.78 8.61
CA ILE A 49 0.75 13.67 8.66
C ILE A 49 0.32 12.24 8.33
N ALA A 50 0.82 11.69 7.21
CA ALA A 50 0.49 10.34 6.77
C ALA A 50 0.96 9.27 7.75
N SER A 51 2.17 9.39 8.30
CA SER A 51 2.71 8.44 9.28
C SER A 51 1.85 8.39 10.54
N ILE A 52 1.37 9.54 11.04
CA ILE A 52 0.45 9.57 12.18
C ILE A 52 -0.85 8.85 11.82
N TRP A 53 -1.43 9.14 10.65
CA TRP A 53 -2.67 8.49 10.22
C TRP A 53 -2.50 6.97 10.02
N PHE A 54 -1.43 6.51 9.38
CA PHE A 54 -1.15 5.07 9.22
C PHE A 54 -1.01 4.35 10.56
N ARG A 55 -0.44 5.00 11.58
CA ARG A 55 -0.40 4.39 12.91
C ARG A 55 -1.79 4.27 13.55
N LEU A 56 -2.74 5.18 13.27
CA LEU A 56 -4.16 5.03 13.68
C LEU A 56 -4.80 3.80 13.05
N VAL A 57 -4.53 3.61 11.76
CA VAL A 57 -4.97 2.43 11.01
C VAL A 57 -4.43 1.17 11.70
N LEU A 58 -3.12 1.10 11.97
CA LEU A 58 -2.50 -0.04 12.66
C LEU A 58 -3.05 -0.26 14.07
N PHE A 59 -3.32 0.81 14.83
CA PHE A 59 -3.95 0.69 16.15
C PHE A 59 -5.34 0.06 16.09
N VAL A 60 -6.17 0.46 15.12
CA VAL A 60 -7.49 -0.16 14.95
C VAL A 60 -7.36 -1.63 14.59
N PHE A 61 -6.46 -1.99 13.67
CA PHE A 61 -6.32 -3.37 13.22
C PHE A 61 -5.63 -4.28 14.26
N GLU A 62 -4.47 -3.91 14.75
CA GLU A 62 -3.67 -4.76 15.63
C GLU A 62 -4.16 -4.74 17.08
N VAL A 63 -4.66 -3.59 17.58
CA VAL A 63 -5.08 -3.44 18.99
C VAL A 63 -6.59 -3.59 19.16
N VAL A 64 -7.39 -2.76 18.47
CA VAL A 64 -8.86 -2.79 18.66
C VAL A 64 -9.49 -4.08 18.11
N ASN A 65 -8.98 -4.56 16.97
CA ASN A 65 -9.42 -5.80 16.34
C ASN A 65 -8.63 -7.04 16.75
N ASN A 66 -7.55 -6.86 17.52
CA ASN A 66 -6.71 -7.93 18.06
C ASN A 66 -6.21 -8.88 16.96
N ILE A 67 -5.69 -8.31 15.87
CA ILE A 67 -5.04 -9.06 14.79
C ILE A 67 -3.60 -9.35 15.19
N GLU A 68 -3.26 -10.64 15.33
CA GLU A 68 -1.90 -11.10 15.58
C GLU A 68 -1.12 -11.15 14.25
N ILE A 69 0.12 -10.67 14.24
CA ILE A 69 1.02 -10.78 13.10
C ILE A 69 2.23 -11.61 13.52
N ARG A 70 2.51 -12.67 12.73
CA ARG A 70 3.64 -13.59 12.90
C ARG A 70 4.66 -13.33 11.80
N PHE A 71 5.89 -13.05 12.20
CA PHE A 71 7.01 -12.78 11.29
C PHE A 71 7.93 -14.00 11.23
N TYR A 72 8.18 -14.50 10.03
CA TYR A 72 9.03 -15.66 9.74
C TYR A 72 10.19 -15.25 8.81
N GLY A 73 11.26 -16.04 8.81
CA GLY A 73 12.39 -15.85 7.88
C GLY A 73 13.35 -14.74 8.32
N ASP A 74 13.89 -14.03 7.33
CA ASP A 74 14.94 -13.03 7.53
C ASP A 74 14.44 -11.79 8.28
N ASP A 75 15.29 -11.23 9.13
CA ASP A 75 15.01 -9.93 9.74
C ASP A 75 15.24 -8.79 8.74
N ILE A 76 14.56 -7.66 9.00
CA ILE A 76 14.78 -6.42 8.25
C ILE A 76 15.53 -5.43 9.15
N PRO A 77 16.79 -5.10 8.83
CA PRO A 77 17.52 -4.00 9.46
C PRO A 77 16.74 -2.68 9.47
N GLU A 78 16.81 -1.94 10.58
CA GLU A 78 16.29 -0.57 10.60
C GLU A 78 17.06 0.31 9.61
N GLY A 79 16.35 1.19 8.91
CA GLY A 79 16.95 2.16 7.99
C GLY A 79 17.18 1.65 6.57
N GLU A 80 17.08 0.35 6.34
CA GLU A 80 17.19 -0.26 5.01
C GLU A 80 16.14 0.28 4.04
N SER A 81 16.46 0.29 2.75
CA SER A 81 15.58 0.67 1.65
C SER A 81 15.41 -0.51 0.70
N MET A 82 14.21 -0.67 0.15
CA MET A 82 13.86 -1.93 -0.50
C MET A 82 12.77 -1.83 -1.55
N ILE A 83 12.74 -2.84 -2.41
CA ILE A 83 11.52 -3.30 -3.07
C ILE A 83 10.99 -4.51 -2.29
N MET A 84 9.76 -4.42 -1.79
CA MET A 84 9.04 -5.50 -1.12
C MET A 84 8.08 -6.15 -2.11
N MET A 85 8.42 -7.35 -2.55
CA MET A 85 7.63 -8.17 -3.46
C MET A 85 6.70 -9.09 -2.67
N MET A 86 5.40 -8.86 -2.78
CA MET A 86 4.38 -9.60 -2.04
C MET A 86 3.51 -10.45 -2.98
N ASN A 87 3.12 -11.65 -2.55
CA ASN A 87 1.93 -12.30 -3.12
C ASN A 87 0.66 -11.54 -2.72
N HIS A 88 -0.43 -11.74 -3.44
CA HIS A 88 -1.67 -10.96 -3.29
C HIS A 88 -2.90 -11.84 -2.99
N PRO A 89 -2.98 -12.50 -1.82
CA PRO A 89 -4.16 -13.28 -1.45
C PRO A 89 -5.43 -12.44 -1.20
N SER A 90 -5.33 -11.16 -0.86
CA SER A 90 -6.48 -10.31 -0.50
C SER A 90 -6.29 -8.81 -0.80
N GLU A 91 -7.39 -8.09 -1.01
CA GLU A 91 -7.41 -6.63 -1.14
C GLU A 91 -6.82 -5.86 0.06
N VAL A 92 -6.63 -6.49 1.21
CA VAL A 92 -6.08 -5.86 2.44
C VAL A 92 -4.59 -6.09 2.65
N ASP A 93 -3.90 -6.85 1.80
CA ASP A 93 -2.51 -7.28 2.04
C ASP A 93 -1.54 -6.10 2.28
N TRP A 94 -1.75 -5.00 1.55
CA TRP A 94 -0.96 -3.79 1.67
C TRP A 94 -1.02 -3.15 3.07
N LEU A 95 -2.09 -3.35 3.84
CA LEU A 95 -2.19 -2.84 5.21
C LEU A 95 -1.10 -3.45 6.10
N PHE A 96 -0.77 -4.72 5.89
CA PHE A 96 0.22 -5.43 6.71
C PHE A 96 1.65 -5.03 6.34
N SER A 97 1.89 -4.51 5.13
CA SER A 97 3.18 -3.87 4.80
C SER A 97 3.45 -2.62 5.66
N PHE A 98 2.41 -1.86 6.04
CA PHE A 98 2.55 -0.71 6.94
C PHE A 98 2.93 -1.16 8.35
N SER A 99 2.44 -2.31 8.78
CA SER A 99 2.76 -2.91 10.08
C SER A 99 4.25 -3.23 10.22
N VAL A 100 4.84 -3.78 9.16
CA VAL A 100 6.28 -4.06 9.07
C VAL A 100 7.07 -2.75 9.03
N ALA A 101 6.69 -1.83 8.14
CA ALA A 101 7.36 -0.54 8.00
C ALA A 101 7.33 0.28 9.29
N TYR A 102 6.26 0.20 10.09
CA TYR A 102 6.20 0.80 11.42
C TYR A 102 7.29 0.25 12.35
N ARG A 103 7.36 -1.08 12.49
CA ARG A 103 8.33 -1.76 13.36
C ARG A 103 9.77 -1.47 12.97
N LYS A 104 10.02 -1.18 11.69
CA LYS A 104 11.35 -0.88 11.13
C LYS A 104 11.61 0.61 10.91
N LYS A 105 10.78 1.49 11.50
CA LYS A 105 10.89 2.96 11.43
C LYS A 105 10.91 3.53 10.01
N ALA A 106 10.27 2.81 9.07
CA ALA A 106 10.20 3.12 7.66
C ALA A 106 8.78 3.51 7.19
N LEU A 107 7.82 3.72 8.10
CA LEU A 107 6.43 4.02 7.75
C LEU A 107 6.26 5.31 6.92
N SER A 108 7.17 6.27 7.04
CA SER A 108 7.20 7.45 6.18
C SER A 108 7.82 7.18 4.79
N LYS A 109 8.53 6.07 4.61
CA LYS A 109 9.20 5.72 3.34
C LYS A 109 8.37 4.78 2.46
N ILE A 110 7.31 4.18 3.01
CA ILE A 110 6.52 3.18 2.30
C ILE A 110 5.74 3.77 1.12
N LYS A 111 5.81 3.07 -0.02
CA LYS A 111 5.11 3.37 -1.27
C LYS A 111 4.51 2.08 -1.78
N VAL A 112 3.19 2.01 -1.79
CA VAL A 112 2.50 0.87 -2.42
C VAL A 112 2.19 1.25 -3.85
N ILE A 113 2.49 0.37 -4.81
CA ILE A 113 2.03 0.55 -6.19
C ILE A 113 0.53 0.24 -6.21
N LEU A 114 -0.28 1.23 -6.56
CA LEU A 114 -1.74 1.18 -6.45
C LEU A 114 -2.42 1.06 -7.81
N LYS A 115 -3.65 0.54 -7.81
CA LYS A 115 -4.53 0.63 -8.97
C LYS A 115 -4.95 2.09 -9.20
N ASN A 116 -5.07 2.48 -10.46
CA ASN A 116 -5.42 3.84 -10.87
C ASN A 116 -6.64 4.40 -10.14
N GLU A 117 -7.67 3.59 -9.94
CA GLU A 117 -8.96 3.94 -9.35
C GLU A 117 -8.85 4.36 -7.87
N VAL A 118 -7.82 3.88 -7.15
CA VAL A 118 -7.61 4.21 -5.73
C VAL A 118 -7.42 5.71 -5.53
N ARG A 119 -6.92 6.44 -6.54
CA ARG A 119 -6.78 7.91 -6.49
C ARG A 119 -8.11 8.64 -6.26
N LEU A 120 -9.23 8.02 -6.65
CA LEU A 120 -10.56 8.60 -6.56
C LEU A 120 -11.18 8.45 -5.17
N VAL A 121 -10.58 7.65 -4.28
CA VAL A 121 -11.07 7.40 -2.92
C VAL A 121 -10.83 8.65 -2.06
N PRO A 122 -11.89 9.31 -1.54
CA PRO A 122 -11.73 10.48 -0.69
C PRO A 122 -10.90 10.21 0.56
N GLY A 123 -10.05 11.17 0.93
CA GLY A 123 -9.14 11.05 2.07
C GLY A 123 -7.92 10.18 1.77
N VAL A 124 -8.10 8.85 1.68
CA VAL A 124 -6.99 7.90 1.52
C VAL A 124 -6.32 8.05 0.15
N GLY A 125 -7.09 8.03 -0.94
CA GLY A 125 -6.58 8.18 -2.30
C GLY A 125 -5.90 9.53 -2.51
N TRP A 126 -6.51 10.60 -2.02
CA TRP A 126 -5.97 11.96 -2.07
C TRP A 126 -4.68 12.11 -1.24
N GLY A 127 -4.62 11.47 -0.07
CA GLY A 127 -3.42 11.42 0.75
C GLY A 127 -2.27 10.70 0.05
N CYS A 128 -2.54 9.55 -0.57
CA CYS A 128 -1.54 8.82 -1.38
C CYS A 128 -1.04 9.66 -2.57
N ASP A 129 -1.92 10.42 -3.22
CA ASP A 129 -1.55 11.35 -4.31
C ASP A 129 -0.61 12.44 -3.80
N ASN A 130 -0.90 13.04 -2.63
CA ASN A 130 -0.03 14.03 -1.98
C ASN A 130 1.32 13.47 -1.53
N LEU A 131 1.36 12.16 -1.29
CA LEU A 131 2.58 11.42 -0.96
C LEU A 131 3.28 10.91 -2.21
N ASP A 132 2.86 11.27 -3.42
CA ASP A 132 3.54 10.89 -4.67
C ASP A 132 3.54 9.37 -4.96
N TYR A 133 2.55 8.62 -4.48
CA TYR A 133 2.44 7.18 -4.78
C TYR A 133 2.35 6.89 -6.29
N ILE A 134 2.70 5.67 -6.68
CA ILE A 134 2.66 5.20 -8.08
C ILE A 134 1.31 4.53 -8.35
N TYR A 135 0.65 4.91 -9.44
CA TYR A 135 -0.68 4.41 -9.81
C TYR A 135 -0.66 3.79 -11.21
N LEU A 136 -1.07 2.52 -11.33
CA LEU A 136 -1.07 1.80 -12.60
C LEU A 136 -2.44 1.76 -13.28
N SER A 137 -2.49 2.05 -14.58
CA SER A 137 -3.69 2.10 -15.43
C SER A 137 -4.02 0.76 -16.09
N ARG A 138 -3.13 -0.24 -16.01
CA ARG A 138 -3.20 -1.52 -16.73
C ARG A 138 -2.92 -1.39 -18.24
N ASP A 139 -2.28 -0.31 -18.66
CA ASP A 139 -1.68 -0.15 -19.99
C ASP A 139 -0.16 -0.04 -19.83
N TRP A 140 0.56 -1.08 -20.25
CA TRP A 140 2.01 -1.14 -20.12
C TRP A 140 2.74 0.04 -20.76
N ASN A 141 2.31 0.49 -21.95
CA ASN A 141 3.00 1.57 -22.66
C ASN A 141 2.95 2.90 -21.90
N PHE A 142 1.88 3.10 -21.13
CA PHE A 142 1.71 4.24 -20.24
C PHE A 142 2.41 4.00 -18.90
N ASP A 143 2.16 2.83 -18.29
CA ASP A 143 2.60 2.48 -16.95
C ASP A 143 4.13 2.41 -16.85
N GLU A 144 4.82 1.94 -17.88
CA GLU A 144 6.29 1.89 -17.94
C GLU A 144 6.91 3.29 -17.80
N LYS A 145 6.50 4.23 -18.65
CA LYS A 145 6.97 5.62 -18.62
C LYS A 145 6.58 6.33 -17.33
N HIS A 146 5.40 6.02 -16.82
CA HIS A 146 4.94 6.57 -15.54
C HIS A 146 5.82 6.11 -14.38
N MET A 147 6.07 4.80 -14.27
CA MET A 147 6.92 4.24 -13.23
C MET A 147 8.33 4.83 -13.32
N GLU A 148 8.92 4.85 -14.52
CA GLU A 148 10.24 5.45 -14.75
C GLU A 148 10.28 6.90 -14.24
N TYR A 149 9.31 7.73 -14.60
CA TYR A 149 9.23 9.11 -14.11
C TYR A 149 9.20 9.19 -12.58
N LYS A 150 8.33 8.40 -11.91
CA LYS A 150 8.17 8.44 -10.45
C LYS A 150 9.43 7.97 -9.74
N LEU A 151 10.05 6.91 -10.23
CA LEU A 151 11.27 6.37 -9.66
C LEU A 151 12.45 7.33 -9.84
N ASN A 152 12.59 7.94 -11.01
CA ASN A 152 13.59 8.99 -11.24
C ASN A 152 13.37 10.18 -10.31
N LYS A 153 12.11 10.61 -10.11
CA LYS A 153 11.79 11.65 -9.12
C LYS A 153 12.20 11.25 -7.70
N TYR A 154 12.03 9.99 -7.29
CA TYR A 154 12.52 9.54 -5.98
C TYR A 154 14.04 9.65 -5.88
N ILE A 155 14.77 9.20 -6.91
CA ILE A 155 16.23 9.27 -6.99
C ILE A 155 16.72 10.72 -6.93
N GLU A 156 16.14 11.62 -7.74
CA GLU A 156 16.48 13.05 -7.78
C GLU A 156 16.27 13.76 -6.43
N ASN A 157 15.33 13.27 -5.61
CA ASN A 157 15.05 13.82 -4.28
C ASN A 157 15.78 13.08 -3.14
N ASP A 158 16.73 12.19 -3.46
CA ASP A 158 17.41 11.31 -2.49
C ASP A 158 16.41 10.56 -1.59
N PHE A 159 15.25 10.20 -2.15
CA PHE A 159 14.23 9.46 -1.45
C PHE A 159 14.43 7.96 -1.71
N LYS A 160 14.80 7.23 -0.64
CA LYS A 160 14.96 5.77 -0.68
C LYS A 160 13.67 5.08 -0.23
N PRO A 161 12.85 4.54 -1.14
CA PRO A 161 11.52 4.04 -0.80
C PRO A 161 11.57 2.67 -0.12
N TRP A 162 10.46 2.35 0.58
CA TRP A 162 10.01 0.98 0.77
C TRP A 162 8.91 0.72 -0.27
N LEU A 163 9.30 0.29 -1.47
CA LEU A 163 8.39 0.13 -2.59
C LEU A 163 7.72 -1.25 -2.56
N VAL A 164 6.43 -1.30 -2.29
CA VAL A 164 5.63 -2.52 -2.24
C VAL A 164 5.01 -2.79 -3.60
N ILE A 165 5.29 -3.97 -4.16
CA ILE A 165 4.77 -4.45 -5.44
C ILE A 165 4.14 -5.83 -5.29
N PHE A 166 3.05 -6.05 -6.03
CA PHE A 166 2.37 -7.34 -6.14
C PHE A 166 2.49 -7.86 -7.58
N PRO A 167 3.50 -8.68 -7.92
CA PRO A 167 3.71 -9.19 -9.29
C PRO A 167 2.52 -9.95 -9.88
N GLU A 168 1.60 -10.47 -9.06
CA GLU A 168 0.35 -11.08 -9.51
C GLU A 168 -0.58 -10.08 -10.23
N GLY A 169 -0.47 -8.79 -9.90
CA GLY A 169 -1.23 -7.68 -10.49
C GLY A 169 -2.71 -7.62 -10.07
N THR A 170 -3.22 -8.65 -9.41
CA THR A 170 -4.58 -8.72 -8.85
C THR A 170 -4.62 -9.75 -7.73
N ASP A 171 -5.59 -9.61 -6.83
CA ASP A 171 -5.80 -10.58 -5.77
C ASP A 171 -6.33 -11.90 -6.32
N ILE A 172 -5.94 -13.02 -5.72
CA ILE A 172 -6.34 -14.37 -6.16
C ILE A 172 -7.83 -14.65 -5.90
N ASP A 173 -8.50 -15.28 -6.87
CA ASP A 173 -9.78 -15.95 -6.71
C ASP A 173 -9.84 -17.15 -7.66
N GLU A 174 -10.87 -17.99 -7.56
CA GLU A 174 -10.98 -19.21 -8.36
C GLU A 174 -11.01 -18.95 -9.87
N GLU A 175 -11.66 -17.86 -10.31
CA GLU A 175 -11.78 -17.53 -11.73
C GLU A 175 -10.44 -17.04 -12.29
N LYS A 176 -9.75 -16.17 -11.56
CA LYS A 176 -8.41 -15.68 -11.91
C LYS A 176 -7.38 -16.80 -11.88
N LEU A 177 -7.50 -17.74 -10.94
CA LEU A 177 -6.62 -18.91 -10.87
C LEU A 177 -6.77 -19.80 -12.12
N LYS A 178 -8.01 -20.09 -12.54
CA LYS A 178 -8.29 -20.82 -13.79
C LYS A 178 -7.69 -20.11 -15.01
N LYS A 179 -7.85 -18.78 -15.10
CA LYS A 179 -7.24 -17.97 -16.16
C LYS A 179 -5.72 -18.01 -16.12
N SER A 180 -5.13 -17.99 -14.92
CA SER A 180 -3.69 -18.11 -14.71
C SER A 180 -3.17 -19.48 -15.15
N HIS A 181 -3.88 -20.57 -14.85
CA HIS A 181 -3.54 -21.92 -15.31
C HIS A 181 -3.60 -22.04 -16.82
N ALA A 182 -4.67 -21.55 -17.46
CA ALA A 182 -4.81 -21.58 -18.91
C ALA A 182 -3.70 -20.78 -19.61
N PHE A 183 -3.33 -19.62 -19.06
CA PHE A 183 -2.21 -18.84 -19.57
C PHE A 183 -0.87 -19.58 -19.37
N ALA A 184 -0.66 -20.19 -18.21
CA ALA A 184 0.57 -20.93 -17.93
C ALA A 184 0.72 -22.14 -18.88
N GLU A 185 -0.33 -22.93 -19.06
CA GLU A 185 -0.36 -24.08 -19.97
C GLU A 185 -0.07 -23.68 -21.42
N LYS A 186 -0.72 -22.62 -21.91
CA LYS A 186 -0.51 -22.10 -23.27
C LYS A 186 0.96 -21.71 -23.55
N ASN A 187 1.69 -21.24 -22.55
CA ASN A 187 3.06 -20.75 -22.69
C ASN A 187 4.12 -21.74 -22.14
N GLY A 188 3.72 -22.94 -21.69
CA GLY A 188 4.65 -23.90 -21.09
C GLY A 188 5.24 -23.46 -19.75
N TYR A 189 4.54 -22.59 -19.01
CA TYR A 189 4.94 -22.09 -17.70
C TYR A 189 4.41 -22.97 -16.55
N PRO A 190 5.01 -22.91 -15.35
CA PRO A 190 4.52 -23.65 -14.19
C PRO A 190 3.10 -23.20 -13.77
N LYS A 191 2.33 -24.15 -13.24
CA LYS A 191 1.02 -23.89 -12.62
C LYS A 191 1.17 -23.85 -11.11
N PHE A 192 0.60 -22.84 -10.48
CA PHE A 192 0.57 -22.65 -9.03
C PHE A 192 -0.89 -22.68 -8.55
N ASN A 193 -1.14 -23.19 -7.36
CA ASN A 193 -2.49 -23.40 -6.83
C ASN A 193 -2.89 -22.39 -5.73
N ASN A 194 -1.91 -21.73 -5.14
CA ASN A 194 -2.05 -20.82 -4.00
C ASN A 194 -1.67 -19.38 -4.33
N VAL A 195 -1.07 -19.14 -5.50
CA VAL A 195 -0.70 -17.83 -6.06
C VAL A 195 -1.03 -17.79 -7.55
N LEU A 196 -1.24 -16.60 -8.10
CA LEU A 196 -1.30 -16.41 -9.55
C LEU A 196 0.11 -16.42 -10.16
N LEU A 197 0.21 -16.73 -11.45
CA LEU A 197 1.47 -16.65 -12.18
C LEU A 197 1.96 -15.18 -12.19
N PRO A 198 3.17 -14.89 -11.67
CA PRO A 198 3.64 -13.52 -11.51
C PRO A 198 4.07 -12.90 -12.84
N ARG A 199 3.95 -11.57 -12.94
CA ARG A 199 4.37 -10.77 -14.09
C ARG A 199 5.68 -10.04 -13.77
N HIS A 200 6.74 -10.33 -14.53
CA HIS A 200 8.09 -9.79 -14.29
C HIS A 200 8.25 -8.32 -14.71
N LYS A 201 7.55 -7.86 -15.75
CA LYS A 201 7.74 -6.52 -16.35
C LYS A 201 7.69 -5.37 -15.33
N GLY A 202 6.66 -5.36 -14.47
CA GLY A 202 6.52 -4.32 -13.44
C GLY A 202 7.63 -4.37 -12.40
N LEU A 203 8.11 -5.57 -12.04
CA LEU A 203 9.24 -5.74 -11.14
C LEU A 203 10.53 -5.24 -11.80
N HIS A 204 10.80 -5.62 -13.05
CA HIS A 204 11.95 -5.16 -13.82
C HIS A 204 12.02 -3.63 -13.90
N ALA A 205 10.92 -2.99 -14.29
CA ALA A 205 10.81 -1.53 -14.38
C ALA A 205 10.98 -0.81 -13.03
N CYS A 206 10.82 -1.51 -11.90
CA CYS A 206 11.12 -0.96 -10.58
C CYS A 206 12.56 -1.21 -10.14
N VAL A 207 13.06 -2.44 -10.32
CA VAL A 207 14.39 -2.86 -9.86
C VAL A 207 15.48 -2.13 -10.62
N GLU A 208 15.41 -2.04 -11.94
CA GLU A 208 16.53 -1.49 -12.74
C GLU A 208 16.85 -0.02 -12.41
N PRO A 209 15.87 0.92 -12.37
CA PRO A 209 16.17 2.31 -11.98
C PRO A 209 16.65 2.43 -10.53
N LEU A 210 16.14 1.58 -9.63
CA LEU A 210 16.45 1.67 -8.20
C LEU A 210 17.69 0.88 -7.80
N ARG A 211 18.29 0.09 -8.69
CA ARG A 211 19.37 -0.86 -8.37
C ARG A 211 20.58 -0.22 -7.69
N ASN A 212 20.87 1.05 -7.93
CA ASN A 212 21.98 1.77 -7.29
C ASN A 212 21.53 2.64 -6.09
N THR A 213 20.24 2.63 -5.75
CA THR A 213 19.63 3.51 -4.75
C THR A 213 19.11 2.75 -3.53
N ILE A 214 18.55 1.55 -3.74
CA ILE A 214 18.02 0.69 -2.67
C ILE A 214 19.06 -0.34 -2.20
N ASP A 215 18.83 -0.94 -1.04
CA ASP A 215 19.76 -1.89 -0.45
C ASP A 215 19.44 -3.35 -0.84
N SER A 216 18.16 -3.69 -1.03
CA SER A 216 17.73 -5.08 -1.25
C SER A 216 16.34 -5.23 -1.88
N VAL A 217 16.06 -6.45 -2.35
CA VAL A 217 14.71 -6.90 -2.71
C VAL A 217 14.27 -7.92 -1.67
N TYR A 218 13.11 -7.70 -1.06
CA TYR A 218 12.50 -8.63 -0.13
C TYR A 218 11.38 -9.38 -0.81
N ASP A 219 11.47 -10.71 -0.80
CA ASP A 219 10.36 -11.58 -1.10
C ASP A 219 9.52 -11.81 0.17
N VAL A 220 8.23 -11.52 0.10
CA VAL A 220 7.31 -11.62 1.23
C VAL A 220 6.16 -12.54 0.90
N THR A 221 6.04 -13.64 1.63
CA THR A 221 4.90 -14.56 1.53
C THR A 221 3.93 -14.24 2.66
N ILE A 222 2.85 -13.54 2.32
CA ILE A 222 1.75 -13.26 3.24
C ILE A 222 0.67 -14.34 3.10
N GLY A 223 0.12 -14.78 4.22
CA GLY A 223 -0.93 -15.79 4.24
C GLY A 223 -1.86 -15.67 5.44
N TYR A 224 -3.07 -16.17 5.23
CA TYR A 224 -4.17 -16.16 6.20
C TYR A 224 -4.82 -17.54 6.27
N GLU A 225 -5.43 -17.88 7.41
CA GLU A 225 -6.26 -19.08 7.53
C GLU A 225 -7.46 -19.05 6.56
N SER A 226 -8.04 -17.86 6.35
CA SER A 226 -9.09 -17.63 5.37
C SER A 226 -8.93 -16.26 4.72
N LYS A 227 -9.30 -16.12 3.43
CA LYS A 227 -9.13 -14.87 2.67
C LYS A 227 -9.89 -13.72 3.35
N PRO A 228 -9.20 -12.69 3.87
CA PRO A 228 -9.87 -11.54 4.45
C PRO A 228 -10.44 -10.62 3.38
N THR A 229 -11.42 -9.83 3.78
CA THR A 229 -11.93 -8.67 3.03
C THR A 229 -11.72 -7.43 3.87
N ILE A 230 -11.87 -6.24 3.27
CA ILE A 230 -11.89 -4.99 4.05
C ILE A 230 -12.93 -5.10 5.17
N LEU A 231 -14.15 -5.55 4.86
CA LEU A 231 -15.23 -5.69 5.84
C LEU A 231 -14.91 -6.70 6.94
N SER A 232 -14.26 -7.82 6.63
CA SER A 232 -13.88 -8.79 7.66
C SER A 232 -12.77 -8.26 8.56
N CYS A 233 -11.79 -7.55 8.00
CA CYS A 233 -10.68 -6.94 8.75
C CYS A 233 -11.22 -5.87 9.69
N VAL A 234 -12.08 -5.02 9.13
CA VAL A 234 -12.84 -3.97 9.82
C VAL A 234 -13.65 -4.54 10.97
N SER A 235 -14.42 -5.59 10.70
CA SER A 235 -15.29 -6.20 11.67
C SER A 235 -14.51 -7.10 12.62
N GLY A 236 -13.18 -7.11 12.55
CA GLY A 236 -12.28 -7.95 13.33
C GLY A 236 -12.72 -9.41 13.36
N SER A 237 -13.40 -9.87 12.31
CA SER A 237 -13.85 -11.25 12.16
C SER A 237 -12.75 -12.08 11.51
N ASN A 238 -12.05 -11.51 10.53
CA ASN A 238 -10.94 -12.14 9.81
C ASN A 238 -10.01 -11.06 9.18
N PRO A 239 -8.68 -11.16 9.25
CA PRO A 239 -7.89 -12.24 9.86
C PRO A 239 -7.80 -12.11 11.38
N LYS A 240 -7.60 -13.24 12.05
CA LYS A 240 -7.14 -13.28 13.45
C LYS A 240 -5.64 -13.33 13.55
N VAL A 241 -5.04 -14.06 12.61
CA VAL A 241 -3.59 -14.25 12.48
C VAL A 241 -3.21 -13.90 11.05
N VAL A 242 -2.13 -13.14 10.90
CA VAL A 242 -1.47 -12.87 9.64
C VAL A 242 -0.08 -13.45 9.71
N ASN A 243 0.25 -14.31 8.75
CA ASN A 243 1.56 -14.93 8.64
C ASN A 243 2.34 -14.20 7.55
N MET A 244 3.53 -13.69 7.87
CA MET A 244 4.39 -13.00 6.91
C MET A 244 5.79 -13.59 6.97
N HIS A 245 6.19 -14.29 5.92
CA HIS A 245 7.56 -14.79 5.76
C HIS A 245 8.37 -13.84 4.88
N PHE A 246 9.58 -13.50 5.32
CA PHE A 246 10.51 -12.60 4.64
C PHE A 246 11.74 -13.37 4.18
N LYS A 247 12.15 -13.12 2.93
CA LYS A 247 13.42 -13.61 2.39
C LYS A 247 14.11 -12.45 1.69
N ARG A 248 15.33 -12.14 2.12
CA ARG A 248 16.13 -11.02 1.62
C ARG A 248 16.99 -11.48 0.44
N TYR A 249 16.99 -10.68 -0.62
CA TYR A 249 17.91 -10.80 -1.74
C TYR A 249 18.74 -9.54 -1.86
N SER A 250 20.06 -9.68 -1.88
CA SER A 250 20.91 -8.59 -2.34
C SER A 250 20.65 -8.32 -3.82
N LEU A 251 20.91 -7.09 -4.27
CA LEU A 251 20.65 -6.73 -5.67
C LEU A 251 21.50 -7.56 -6.66
N ASN A 252 22.66 -8.06 -6.25
CA ASN A 252 23.49 -8.94 -7.08
C ASN A 252 22.83 -10.32 -7.34
N GLU A 253 21.89 -10.74 -6.49
CA GLU A 253 21.13 -11.98 -6.65
C GLU A 253 19.88 -11.81 -7.52
N VAL A 254 19.49 -10.57 -7.82
CA VAL A 254 18.31 -10.24 -8.63
C VAL A 254 18.75 -10.01 -10.08
N PRO A 255 18.36 -10.89 -11.03
CA PRO A 255 18.79 -10.76 -12.42
C PRO A 255 18.39 -9.42 -13.05
N SER A 256 19.30 -8.83 -13.84
CA SER A 256 19.01 -7.62 -14.62
C SER A 256 18.34 -7.91 -15.96
N ASN A 257 18.56 -9.09 -16.55
CA ASN A 257 17.91 -9.47 -17.80
C ASN A 257 16.46 -9.89 -17.54
N GLU A 258 15.51 -9.42 -18.37
CA GLU A 258 14.07 -9.71 -18.20
C GLU A 258 13.73 -11.20 -18.22
N ASP A 259 14.33 -11.99 -19.11
CA ASP A 259 14.04 -13.42 -19.24
C ASP A 259 14.54 -14.20 -18.02
N ASP A 260 15.72 -13.84 -17.51
CA ASP A 260 16.27 -14.47 -16.31
C ASP A 260 15.55 -14.01 -15.04
N LEU A 261 15.11 -12.75 -14.99
CA LEU A 261 14.25 -12.24 -13.91
C LEU A 261 12.91 -12.99 -13.90
N GLN A 262 12.33 -13.29 -15.07
CA GLN A 262 11.11 -14.09 -15.17
C GLN A 262 11.31 -15.49 -14.59
N LYS A 263 12.39 -16.19 -14.96
CA LYS A 263 12.70 -17.53 -14.42
C LYS A 263 12.94 -17.50 -12.91
N TRP A 264 13.68 -16.51 -12.43
CA TRP A 264 13.94 -16.28 -11.01
C TRP A 264 12.63 -16.04 -10.24
N LEU A 265 11.76 -15.20 -10.79
CA LEU A 265 10.46 -14.88 -10.21
C LEU A 265 9.54 -16.12 -10.15
N PHE A 266 9.54 -16.96 -11.19
CA PHE A 266 8.81 -18.23 -11.18
C PHE A 266 9.32 -19.20 -10.12
N LYS A 267 10.64 -19.27 -9.91
CA LYS A 267 11.23 -20.09 -8.83
C LYS A 267 10.76 -19.60 -7.46
N ILE A 268 10.78 -18.29 -7.22
CA ILE A 268 10.28 -17.71 -5.97
C ILE A 268 8.81 -18.03 -5.76
N TYR A 269 7.97 -17.83 -6.78
CA TYR A 269 6.53 -18.12 -6.66
C TYR A 269 6.23 -19.61 -6.49
N ALA A 270 7.07 -20.51 -6.99
CA ALA A 270 7.00 -21.93 -6.67
C ALA A 270 7.30 -22.22 -5.18
N GLU A 271 8.24 -21.50 -4.57
CA GLU A 271 8.50 -21.59 -3.13
C GLU A 271 7.30 -21.05 -2.33
N LYS A 272 6.73 -19.90 -2.73
CA LYS A 272 5.51 -19.34 -2.12
C LYS A 272 4.33 -20.29 -2.16
N ASP A 273 4.10 -20.91 -3.32
CA ASP A 273 2.98 -21.83 -3.53
C ASP A 273 3.00 -22.98 -2.53
N LYS A 274 4.18 -23.56 -2.29
CA LYS A 274 4.41 -24.62 -1.30
C LYS A 274 4.21 -24.13 0.12
N MET A 275 4.75 -22.95 0.48
CA MET A 275 4.57 -22.37 1.80
C MET A 275 3.11 -22.10 2.13
N LEU A 276 2.34 -21.61 1.16
CA LEU A 276 0.91 -21.35 1.34
C LEU A 276 0.09 -22.64 1.41
N GLN A 277 0.55 -23.72 0.78
CA GLN A 277 -0.03 -25.05 0.96
C GLN A 277 0.16 -25.54 2.40
N ASP A 278 1.39 -25.47 2.90
CA ASP A 278 1.76 -25.80 4.28
C ASP A 278 0.94 -24.98 5.29
N LEU A 279 0.77 -23.67 5.05
CA LEU A 279 -0.08 -22.82 5.87
C LEU A 279 -1.55 -23.28 5.89
N LYS A 280 -2.11 -23.70 4.74
CA LYS A 280 -3.49 -24.18 4.66
C LYS A 280 -3.69 -25.49 5.43
N GLU A 281 -2.68 -26.35 5.44
CA GLU A 281 -2.72 -27.65 6.12
C GLU A 281 -2.51 -27.50 7.64
N ASN A 282 -1.60 -26.62 8.06
CA ASN A 282 -1.13 -26.55 9.44
C ASN A 282 -1.56 -25.28 10.21
N GLY A 283 -2.17 -24.30 9.56
CA GLY A 283 -2.58 -23.01 10.15
C GLY A 283 -1.41 -22.04 10.42
N GLN A 284 -0.17 -22.46 10.19
CA GLN A 284 1.05 -21.65 10.25
C GLN A 284 2.10 -22.22 9.28
N TYR A 285 3.15 -21.46 8.98
CA TYR A 285 4.29 -22.01 8.24
C TYR A 285 5.12 -22.94 9.14
N SER A 286 5.73 -23.96 8.54
CA SER A 286 6.58 -24.98 9.19
C SER A 286 7.97 -24.45 9.59
N MET A 287 8.03 -23.23 10.13
CA MET A 287 9.27 -22.60 10.58
C MET A 287 9.03 -21.69 11.79
N PRO A 288 10.07 -21.37 12.58
CA PRO A 288 9.94 -20.48 13.73
C PRO A 288 9.45 -19.09 13.32
N TYR A 289 8.66 -18.47 14.19
CA TYR A 289 8.23 -17.10 14.03
C TYR A 289 8.41 -16.29 15.30
N THR A 290 8.47 -14.98 15.11
CA THR A 290 8.37 -14.01 16.20
C THR A 290 7.00 -13.36 16.20
N LYS A 291 6.53 -13.01 17.41
CA LYS A 291 5.36 -12.16 17.60
C LYS A 291 5.85 -10.83 18.15
N THR A 292 5.50 -9.75 17.49
CA THR A 292 5.75 -8.41 18.02
C THR A 292 4.41 -7.73 18.22
N LYS A 293 4.09 -7.37 19.46
CA LYS A 293 2.86 -6.64 19.75
C LYS A 293 2.99 -5.19 19.30
N PHE A 294 1.89 -4.61 18.86
CA PHE A 294 1.79 -3.18 18.62
C PHE A 294 1.77 -2.43 19.97
N GLU A 295 2.57 -1.38 20.09
CA GLU A 295 2.74 -0.65 21.35
C GLU A 295 1.45 0.10 21.77
N PRO A 296 0.91 -0.12 23.00
CA PRO A 296 -0.32 0.51 23.47
C PRO A 296 -0.24 2.03 23.67
N SER A 297 0.97 2.60 23.75
CA SER A 297 1.23 4.05 23.86
C SER A 297 0.59 4.85 22.73
N PHE A 298 0.20 4.17 21.64
CA PHE A 298 -0.50 4.76 20.53
C PHE A 298 -1.94 5.18 20.82
N LEU A 299 -2.58 4.66 21.88
CA LEU A 299 -3.89 5.14 22.31
C LEU A 299 -3.88 6.66 22.53
N LEU A 300 -2.81 7.21 23.10
CA LEU A 300 -2.68 8.66 23.31
C LEU A 300 -2.58 9.42 21.99
N THR A 301 -1.86 8.87 21.00
CA THR A 301 -1.78 9.48 19.66
C THR A 301 -3.13 9.44 18.96
N ALA A 302 -3.88 8.35 19.12
CA ALA A 302 -5.23 8.23 18.61
C ALA A 302 -6.17 9.25 19.25
N LEU A 303 -6.19 9.33 20.58
CA LEU A 303 -6.99 10.31 21.31
C LEU A 303 -6.61 11.74 20.92
N ALA A 304 -5.32 12.04 20.77
CA ALA A 304 -4.86 13.35 20.32
C ALA A 304 -5.37 13.68 18.91
N TRP A 305 -5.31 12.73 17.97
CA TRP A 305 -5.84 12.95 16.62
C TRP A 305 -7.35 13.23 16.63
N PHE A 306 -8.14 12.49 17.40
CA PHE A 306 -9.57 12.74 17.50
C PHE A 306 -9.88 14.07 18.21
N TYR A 307 -9.19 14.37 19.31
CA TYR A 307 -9.44 15.56 20.12
C TYR A 307 -8.96 16.86 19.46
N TYR A 308 -7.79 16.84 18.80
CA TYR A 308 -7.19 18.05 18.23
C TYR A 308 -7.51 18.25 16.73
N LEU A 309 -7.88 17.21 15.99
CA LEU A 309 -8.28 17.35 14.58
C LEU A 309 -9.79 17.21 14.40
N ILE A 310 -10.37 16.07 14.79
CA ILE A 310 -11.75 15.74 14.40
C ILE A 310 -12.75 16.67 15.08
N ILE A 311 -12.72 16.79 16.41
CA ILE A 311 -13.68 17.60 17.16
C ILE A 311 -13.64 19.08 16.74
N PRO A 312 -12.46 19.75 16.68
CA PRO A 312 -12.40 21.16 16.31
C PRO A 312 -12.77 21.38 14.85
N ALA A 313 -12.31 20.53 13.93
CA ALA A 313 -12.65 20.65 12.51
C ALA A 313 -14.16 20.47 12.27
N THR A 314 -14.79 19.48 12.92
CA THR A 314 -16.25 19.30 12.83
C THR A 314 -16.99 20.50 13.44
N HIS A 315 -16.56 20.98 14.60
CA HIS A 315 -17.17 22.15 15.25
C HIS A 315 -17.11 23.39 14.33
N LEU A 316 -15.94 23.67 13.76
CA LEU A 316 -15.73 24.76 12.83
C LEU A 316 -16.53 24.58 11.53
N LEU A 317 -16.61 23.36 11.00
CA LEU A 317 -17.40 23.05 9.81
C LEU A 317 -18.90 23.29 10.03
N ILE A 318 -19.42 23.07 11.24
CA ILE A 318 -20.82 23.36 11.57
C ILE A 318 -21.05 24.88 11.71
N ARG A 319 -20.14 25.57 12.42
CA ARG A 319 -20.33 26.98 12.83
C ARG A 319 -19.92 28.03 11.80
N SER A 320 -18.89 27.77 11.00
CA SER A 320 -18.28 28.78 10.12
C SER A 320 -18.63 28.54 8.65
N ASN A 321 -19.28 29.52 8.01
CA ASN A 321 -19.57 29.47 6.57
C ASN A 321 -18.29 29.51 5.73
N PHE A 322 -17.25 30.20 6.21
CA PHE A 322 -15.93 30.19 5.57
C PHE A 322 -15.34 28.78 5.53
N VAL A 323 -15.40 28.04 6.65
CA VAL A 323 -14.87 26.68 6.73
C VAL A 323 -15.67 25.71 5.87
N LYS A 324 -17.00 25.88 5.77
CA LYS A 324 -17.84 25.12 4.83
C LYS A 324 -17.42 25.35 3.38
N LEU A 325 -17.23 26.61 2.99
CA LEU A 325 -16.77 26.97 1.65
C LEU A 325 -15.38 26.39 1.36
N TYR A 326 -14.44 26.53 2.30
CA TYR A 326 -13.11 25.92 2.21
C TYR A 326 -13.17 24.40 2.04
N PHE A 327 -14.02 23.72 2.81
CA PHE A 327 -14.18 22.27 2.74
C PHE A 327 -14.69 21.82 1.37
N VAL A 328 -15.74 22.49 0.84
CA VAL A 328 -16.28 22.21 -0.50
C VAL A 328 -15.25 22.51 -1.59
N ALA A 329 -14.57 23.67 -1.51
CA ALA A 329 -13.53 24.04 -2.46
C ALA A 329 -12.36 23.03 -2.46
N SER A 330 -11.97 22.53 -1.29
CA SER A 330 -10.93 21.50 -1.14
C SER A 330 -11.34 20.17 -1.76
N ILE A 331 -12.60 19.75 -1.59
CA ILE A 331 -13.15 18.56 -2.24
C ILE A 331 -13.14 18.72 -3.77
N ILE A 332 -13.63 19.86 -4.28
CA ILE A 332 -13.62 20.16 -5.72
C ILE A 332 -12.19 20.12 -6.24
N TYR A 333 -11.26 20.76 -5.54
CA TYR A 333 -9.84 20.74 -5.88
C TYR A 333 -9.32 19.31 -5.99
N TYR A 334 -9.56 18.45 -5.01
CA TYR A 334 -9.06 17.07 -5.07
C TYR A 334 -9.71 16.26 -6.19
N ILE A 335 -11.03 16.39 -6.39
CA ILE A 335 -11.74 15.73 -7.51
C ILE A 335 -11.14 16.16 -8.85
N LEU A 336 -10.90 17.47 -9.03
CA LEU A 336 -10.27 18.00 -10.24
C LEU A 336 -8.82 17.51 -10.37
N ASN A 337 -8.02 17.56 -9.30
CA ASN A 337 -6.64 17.08 -9.31
C ASN A 337 -6.53 15.56 -9.60
N SER A 338 -7.51 14.76 -9.19
CA SER A 338 -7.54 13.33 -9.51
C SER A 338 -7.95 13.04 -10.95
N LYS A 339 -8.63 13.98 -11.64
CA LYS A 339 -9.21 13.79 -12.98
C LYS A 339 -8.60 14.64 -14.09
N VAL A 340 -7.92 15.73 -13.76
CA VAL A 340 -7.44 16.74 -14.71
C VAL A 340 -5.91 16.70 -14.77
N GLU A 341 -5.39 16.29 -15.91
CA GLU A 341 -3.95 16.11 -16.17
C GLU A 341 -3.12 17.37 -15.92
N ILE A 342 -3.60 18.53 -16.39
CA ILE A 342 -2.88 19.80 -16.28
C ILE A 342 -2.59 20.16 -14.82
N LEU A 343 -3.59 19.98 -13.93
CA LEU A 343 -3.42 20.25 -12.49
C LEU A 343 -2.38 19.34 -11.86
N ARG A 344 -2.33 18.07 -12.28
CA ARG A 344 -1.33 17.11 -11.79
C ARG A 344 0.08 17.46 -12.25
N LYS A 345 0.22 17.88 -13.52
CA LYS A 345 1.51 18.33 -14.06
C LYS A 345 2.05 19.54 -13.29
N LEU A 346 1.19 20.51 -12.97
CA LEU A 346 1.57 21.68 -12.17
C LEU A 346 2.10 21.30 -10.78
N ARG A 347 1.60 20.23 -10.18
CA ARG A 347 2.10 19.71 -8.89
C ARG A 347 3.34 18.83 -9.00
N GLY A 348 3.90 18.66 -10.20
CA GLY A 348 4.99 17.71 -10.42
C GLY A 348 4.61 16.28 -10.03
N LEU A 349 3.32 15.93 -10.10
CA LEU A 349 2.85 14.56 -9.85
C LEU A 349 2.94 13.71 -11.13
N GLN A 350 3.82 14.06 -12.10
CA GLN A 350 3.62 13.83 -13.54
C GLN A 350 2.90 12.52 -13.83
N ASN A 351 1.77 12.70 -14.48
CA ASN A 351 1.00 11.69 -15.15
C ASN A 351 0.06 12.37 -16.12
N SER A 352 0.08 11.95 -17.39
CA SER A 352 -1.12 12.09 -18.18
C SER A 352 -2.26 11.34 -17.51
N VAL A 353 -3.48 11.88 -17.59
CA VAL A 353 -4.64 11.06 -17.23
C VAL A 353 -4.67 9.96 -18.28
N TYR A 354 -4.61 8.69 -17.85
CA TYR A 354 -4.81 7.60 -18.80
C TYR A 354 -6.22 7.75 -19.38
N ILE A 355 -6.31 8.25 -20.60
CA ILE A 355 -7.54 8.28 -21.40
C ILE A 355 -7.57 6.93 -22.12
N PRO A 356 -8.50 6.02 -21.76
CA PRO A 356 -8.60 4.74 -22.43
C PRO A 356 -8.77 5.00 -23.93
N LYS A 357 -7.95 4.38 -24.78
CA LYS A 357 -8.26 4.37 -26.22
C LYS A 357 -9.68 3.80 -26.38
N PRO A 358 -10.57 4.43 -27.16
CA PRO A 358 -11.85 3.82 -27.46
C PRO A 358 -11.59 2.43 -28.02
N LYS A 359 -12.28 1.42 -27.48
CA LYS A 359 -12.20 0.06 -28.03
C LYS A 359 -12.59 0.17 -29.49
N GLN A 360 -11.64 -0.05 -30.40
CA GLN A 360 -11.98 -0.32 -31.79
C GLN A 360 -12.76 -1.63 -31.77
N HIS A 361 -14.06 -1.52 -32.09
CA HIS A 361 -14.98 -2.64 -32.19
C HIS A 361 -14.66 -3.49 -33.42
#